data_AF-M1AT41-F1
#
_entry.id   AF-M1AT41-F1
#
_cell.length_a   1.000
_cell.length_b   1.000
_cell.length_c   1.000
_cell.angle_alpha   90.00
_cell.angle_beta   90.00
_cell.angle_gamma   90.00
#
_symmetry.space_group_name_H-M   'P 1'
#
loop_
_entity.id
_entity.type
_entity.pdbx_description
1 polymer ?
#
loop_
_entity_poly.entity_id
_entity_poly.type
_entity_poly.pdbx_seq_one_letter_code
_entity_poly.pdbx_strand_id
1 'polypeptide(L)'
;MVDTNNILGSFDSSEEGGFKEHEKLLPIANVGRIMKHILPQNAKISKEGKETMQECVSEFISFVTGEASEKCHKEKRKTLNGDDVCWALGNLGFDDYVEPLKRYLHRYRELEGEKANQNKVDIGNKNEEREKNEFLLGRLYGP
;
A
#
# COMPACT_ATOMS: atom_id res chain seq x y z
N MET A 1 19.32 14.33 -16.31
CA MET A 1 18.32 14.90 -15.38
C MET A 1 16.99 14.36 -15.90
N VAL A 2 16.48 13.29 -15.29
CA VAL A 2 15.25 12.64 -15.77
C VAL A 2 14.07 13.40 -15.19
N ASP A 3 13.31 14.05 -16.06
CA ASP A 3 12.09 14.76 -15.73
C ASP A 3 11.03 13.76 -15.25
N THR A 4 10.67 13.84 -13.97
CA THR A 4 9.65 13.00 -13.31
C THR A 4 8.21 13.47 -13.57
N ASN A 5 7.96 14.24 -14.62
CA ASN A 5 6.65 14.82 -14.93
C ASN A 5 5.66 13.86 -15.63
N ASN A 6 5.72 12.54 -15.35
CA ASN A 6 4.81 11.58 -15.98
C ASN A 6 4.04 10.66 -15.02
N ILE A 7 3.81 11.09 -13.77
CA ILE A 7 2.87 10.41 -12.86
C ILE A 7 1.58 11.22 -12.64
N LEU A 8 1.53 12.48 -13.11
CA LEU A 8 0.34 13.31 -13.02
C LEU A 8 0.05 13.92 -14.40
N GLY A 9 -0.43 13.07 -15.30
CA GLY A 9 -1.07 13.53 -16.52
C GLY A 9 -2.34 14.29 -16.14
N SER A 10 -2.39 15.55 -16.55
CA SER A 10 -3.48 16.50 -16.49
C SER A 10 -4.86 15.85 -16.64
N PHE A 11 -5.80 16.32 -15.80
CA PHE A 11 -7.24 16.09 -15.94
C PHE A 11 -7.71 16.81 -17.22
N ASP A 12 -7.45 16.20 -18.38
CA ASP A 12 -8.03 16.65 -19.65
C ASP A 12 -9.39 15.98 -19.82
N SER A 13 -10.39 16.84 -20.02
CA SER A 13 -11.77 16.46 -20.25
C SER A 13 -11.90 16.12 -21.73
N SER A 14 -11.40 14.95 -22.13
CA SER A 14 -11.48 14.50 -23.52
C SER A 14 -11.91 13.03 -23.58
N GLU A 15 -13.10 12.84 -24.13
CA GLU A 15 -13.80 11.58 -24.33
C GLU A 15 -13.01 10.63 -25.26
N GLU A 16 -12.12 9.80 -24.72
CA GLU A 16 -11.52 8.67 -25.44
C GLU A 16 -10.94 7.62 -24.46
N GLY A 17 -11.77 7.07 -23.55
CA GLY A 17 -11.26 6.44 -22.32
C GLY A 17 -11.73 5.05 -21.92
N GLY A 18 -12.73 4.45 -22.59
CA GLY A 18 -13.47 3.30 -22.03
C GLY A 18 -12.62 2.08 -21.60
N PHE A 19 -11.49 1.82 -22.26
CA PHE A 19 -10.59 0.70 -21.89
C PHE A 19 -9.62 1.03 -20.75
N LYS A 20 -9.15 2.28 -20.64
CA LYS A 20 -8.19 2.69 -19.58
C LYS A 20 -8.89 2.95 -18.24
N GLU A 21 -10.18 3.26 -18.28
CA GLU A 21 -10.97 3.52 -17.09
C GLU A 21 -11.21 2.24 -16.30
N HIS A 22 -11.52 1.14 -16.99
CA HIS A 22 -11.68 -0.18 -16.36
C HIS A 22 -10.42 -0.73 -15.69
N GLU A 23 -9.21 -0.39 -16.16
CA GLU A 23 -7.95 -0.79 -15.51
C GLU A 23 -7.77 -0.16 -14.13
N LYS A 24 -8.42 0.98 -13.86
CA LYS A 24 -8.32 1.69 -12.58
C LYS A 24 -9.35 1.22 -11.55
N LEU A 25 -10.32 0.41 -11.96
CA LEU A 25 -11.40 -0.06 -11.11
C LEU A 25 -10.99 -1.32 -10.32
N LEU A 26 -11.44 -1.41 -9.07
CA LEU A 26 -11.29 -2.64 -8.29
C LEU A 26 -12.18 -3.76 -8.85
N PRO A 27 -11.81 -5.04 -8.73
CA PRO A 27 -12.65 -6.13 -9.22
C PRO A 27 -14.08 -6.08 -8.62
N ILE A 28 -15.09 -6.01 -9.49
CA ILE A 28 -16.51 -5.87 -9.11
C ILE A 28 -16.98 -6.94 -8.11
N ALA A 29 -16.44 -8.15 -8.22
CA ALA A 29 -16.75 -9.25 -7.31
C ALA A 29 -16.28 -8.98 -5.87
N ASN A 30 -15.12 -8.34 -5.71
CA ASN A 30 -14.59 -7.98 -4.39
C ASN A 30 -15.40 -6.84 -3.76
N VAL A 31 -15.74 -5.81 -4.55
CA VAL A 31 -16.63 -4.72 -4.12
C VAL A 31 -17.97 -5.29 -3.65
N GLY A 32 -18.61 -6.12 -4.48
CA GLY A 32 -19.89 -6.75 -4.15
C GLY A 32 -19.83 -7.64 -2.89
N ARG A 33 -18.72 -8.34 -2.63
CA ARG A 33 -18.54 -9.15 -1.42
C ARG A 33 -18.48 -8.29 -0.16
N ILE A 34 -17.75 -7.17 -0.20
CA ILE A 34 -17.63 -6.24 0.94
C ILE A 34 -18.97 -5.56 1.20
N MET A 35 -19.63 -5.02 0.17
CA MET A 35 -20.96 -4.42 0.31
C MET A 35 -21.96 -5.38 0.94
N LYS A 36 -21.88 -6.68 0.61
CA LYS A 36 -22.79 -7.70 1.14
C LYS A 36 -22.53 -8.02 2.62
N HIS A 37 -21.32 -7.78 3.13
CA HIS A 37 -20.92 -8.14 4.50
C HIS A 37 -21.70 -7.36 5.57
N ILE A 38 -22.10 -6.12 5.26
CA ILE A 38 -22.86 -5.25 6.17
C ILE A 38 -24.38 -5.38 5.99
N LEU A 39 -24.83 -6.22 5.06
CA LEU A 39 -26.25 -6.39 4.73
C LEU A 39 -26.79 -7.73 5.25
N PRO A 40 -28.12 -7.82 5.50
CA PRO A 40 -28.77 -9.10 5.81
C PRO A 40 -28.49 -10.18 4.76
N GLN A 41 -28.46 -11.44 5.18
CA GLN A 41 -28.09 -12.58 4.33
C GLN A 41 -28.92 -12.68 3.04
N ASN A 42 -30.21 -12.37 3.10
CA ASN A 42 -31.14 -12.41 1.97
C ASN A 42 -31.18 -11.13 1.11
N ALA A 43 -30.50 -10.06 1.51
CA ALA A 43 -30.50 -8.80 0.75
C ALA A 43 -29.89 -8.99 -0.66
N LYS A 44 -30.38 -8.27 -1.66
CA LYS A 44 -29.80 -8.26 -3.01
C LYS A 44 -29.19 -6.90 -3.29
N ILE A 45 -28.08 -6.89 -4.01
CA ILE A 45 -27.44 -5.68 -4.51
C ILE A 45 -27.58 -5.73 -6.02
N SER A 46 -28.15 -4.68 -6.62
CA SER A 46 -28.29 -4.56 -8.08
C SER A 46 -26.92 -4.52 -8.76
N LYS A 47 -26.91 -4.70 -10.08
CA LYS A 47 -25.67 -4.58 -10.87
C LYS A 47 -25.16 -3.13 -10.80
N GLU A 48 -26.06 -2.19 -11.03
CA GLU A 48 -25.81 -0.75 -11.05
C GLU A 48 -25.29 -0.28 -9.69
N GLY A 49 -25.84 -0.79 -8.58
CA GLY A 49 -25.37 -0.44 -7.24
C GLY A 49 -23.93 -0.90 -6.97
N LYS A 50 -23.49 -2.01 -7.57
CA LYS A 50 -22.09 -2.46 -7.47
C LYS A 50 -21.18 -1.60 -8.34
N GLU A 51 -21.63 -1.24 -9.55
CA GLU A 51 -20.87 -0.39 -10.49
C GLU A 51 -20.66 1.01 -9.90
N THR A 52 -21.72 1.65 -9.39
CA THR A 52 -21.60 2.94 -8.68
C THR A 52 -20.62 2.85 -7.51
N MET A 53 -20.71 1.81 -6.68
CA MET A 53 -19.78 1.66 -5.55
C MET A 53 -18.34 1.40 -6.00
N GLN A 54 -18.15 0.70 -7.12
CA GLN A 54 -16.85 0.44 -7.72
C GLN A 54 -16.19 1.74 -8.22
N GLU A 55 -16.96 2.63 -8.82
CA GLU A 55 -16.51 3.98 -9.19
C GLU A 55 -16.18 4.81 -7.95
N CYS A 56 -17.11 4.90 -6.99
CA CYS A 56 -16.93 5.68 -5.76
C CYS A 56 -15.69 5.25 -4.96
N VAL A 57 -15.43 3.95 -4.82
CA VAL A 57 -14.26 3.47 -4.06
C VAL A 57 -12.94 3.76 -4.80
N SER A 58 -12.96 3.74 -6.14
CA SER A 58 -11.78 4.05 -6.96
C SER A 58 -11.47 5.56 -6.89
N GLU A 59 -12.51 6.39 -6.92
CA GLU A 59 -12.40 7.82 -6.68
C GLU A 59 -11.93 8.11 -5.25
N PHE A 60 -12.47 7.43 -4.24
CA PHE A 60 -12.07 7.58 -2.84
C PHE A 60 -10.57 7.31 -2.65
N ILE A 61 -10.02 6.25 -3.26
CA ILE A 61 -8.58 5.97 -3.24
C ILE A 61 -7.80 7.15 -3.83
N SER A 62 -8.25 7.67 -4.97
CA SER A 62 -7.60 8.80 -5.65
C SER A 62 -7.66 10.08 -4.81
N PHE A 63 -8.81 10.34 -4.19
CA PHE A 63 -9.06 11.49 -3.33
C PHE A 63 -8.16 11.50 -2.09
N VAL A 64 -8.16 10.41 -1.32
CA VAL A 64 -7.34 10.28 -0.11
C VAL A 64 -5.85 10.31 -0.46
N THR A 65 -5.45 9.64 -1.55
CA THR A 65 -4.04 9.63 -1.98
C THR A 65 -3.60 11.00 -2.46
N GLY A 66 -4.49 11.76 -3.13
CA GLY A 66 -4.23 13.15 -3.53
C GLY A 66 -3.96 14.05 -2.33
N GLU A 67 -4.82 14.01 -1.32
CA GLU A 67 -4.66 14.78 -0.07
C GLU A 67 -3.36 14.43 0.67
N ALA A 68 -3.09 13.13 0.83
CA ALA A 68 -1.86 12.66 1.46
C ALA A 68 -0.59 13.07 0.68
N SER A 69 -0.66 13.03 -0.65
CA SER A 69 0.42 13.46 -1.55
C SER A 69 0.69 14.95 -1.43
N GLU A 70 -0.36 15.77 -1.36
CA GLU A 70 -0.23 17.22 -1.19
C GLU A 70 0.51 17.56 0.11
N LYS A 71 0.14 16.93 1.23
CA LYS A 71 0.88 17.08 2.49
C LYS A 71 2.34 16.64 2.37
N CYS A 72 2.58 15.45 1.83
CA CYS A 72 3.92 14.92 1.65
C CYS A 72 4.81 15.90 0.85
N HIS A 73 4.25 16.48 -0.21
CA HIS A 73 4.94 17.46 -1.04
C HIS A 73 5.20 18.78 -0.31
N LYS A 74 4.21 19.29 0.45
CA LYS A 74 4.39 20.48 1.32
C LYS A 74 5.51 20.29 2.34
N GLU A 75 5.69 19.08 2.84
CA GLU A 75 6.80 18.71 3.73
C GLU A 75 8.14 18.43 3.00
N LYS A 76 8.22 18.72 1.69
CA LYS A 76 9.40 18.50 0.82
C LYS A 76 9.84 17.03 0.76
N ARG A 77 8.93 16.10 1.03
CA ARG A 77 9.17 14.66 0.88
C ARG A 77 8.72 14.18 -0.49
N LYS A 78 9.46 13.23 -1.07
CA LYS A 78 9.14 12.58 -2.35
C LYS A 78 8.44 11.24 -2.19
N THR A 79 8.37 10.72 -0.97
CA THR A 79 7.84 9.40 -0.65
C THR A 79 6.70 9.55 0.32
N LEU A 80 5.50 9.19 -0.16
CA LEU A 80 4.28 9.10 0.62
C LEU A 80 4.41 7.90 1.57
N ASN A 81 4.05 8.08 2.84
CA ASN A 81 4.10 7.02 3.86
C ASN A 81 2.74 6.81 4.54
N GLY A 82 2.66 5.83 5.44
CA GLY A 82 1.41 5.50 6.14
C GLY A 82 0.88 6.60 7.09
N ASP A 83 1.76 7.45 7.63
CA ASP A 83 1.35 8.56 8.51
C ASP A 83 0.67 9.67 7.69
N ASP A 84 1.06 9.86 6.43
CA ASP A 84 0.41 10.80 5.50
C ASP A 84 -1.04 10.40 5.24
N VAL A 85 -1.29 9.11 5.02
CA VAL A 85 -2.63 8.57 4.80
C VAL A 85 -3.49 8.74 6.06
N CYS A 86 -2.93 8.43 7.24
CA CYS A 86 -3.65 8.61 8.51
C CYS A 86 -4.01 10.08 8.76
N TRP A 87 -3.12 11.02 8.39
CA TRP A 87 -3.41 12.44 8.48
C TRP A 87 -4.47 12.88 7.48
N ALA A 88 -4.37 12.44 6.22
CA ALA A 88 -5.31 12.81 5.16
C ALA A 88 -6.73 12.40 5.56
N LEU A 89 -6.91 11.19 6.10
CA LEU A 89 -8.22 10.74 6.56
C LEU A 89 -8.80 11.64 7.67
N GLY A 90 -7.99 12.08 8.63
CA GLY A 90 -8.44 13.06 9.63
C GLY A 90 -8.79 14.41 9.01
N ASN A 91 -7.96 14.91 8.09
CA ASN A 91 -8.20 16.20 7.43
C ASN A 91 -9.48 16.19 6.56
N LEU A 92 -9.82 15.04 5.99
CA LEU A 92 -11.00 14.82 5.17
C LEU A 92 -12.27 14.49 5.98
N GLY A 93 -12.19 14.46 7.32
CA GLY A 93 -13.32 14.22 8.22
C GLY A 93 -13.66 12.74 8.44
N PHE A 94 -12.73 11.83 8.15
CA PHE A 94 -12.84 10.39 8.44
C PHE A 94 -12.17 10.04 9.78
N ASP A 95 -12.38 10.86 10.81
CA ASP A 95 -11.70 10.77 12.11
C ASP A 95 -11.85 9.40 12.79
N ASP A 96 -13.02 8.77 12.65
CA ASP A 96 -13.32 7.44 13.20
C ASP A 96 -12.36 6.33 12.70
N TYR A 97 -11.70 6.55 11.56
CA TYR A 97 -10.75 5.61 10.96
C TYR A 97 -9.29 5.86 11.40
N VAL A 98 -8.96 7.05 11.91
CA VAL A 98 -7.58 7.47 12.17
C VAL A 98 -6.92 6.59 13.23
N GLU A 99 -7.57 6.42 14.38
CA GLU A 99 -6.99 5.67 15.50
C GLU A 99 -6.84 4.16 15.20
N PRO A 100 -7.85 3.47 14.62
CA PRO A 100 -7.67 2.09 14.15
C PRO A 100 -6.52 1.92 13.16
N LEU A 101 -6.36 2.86 12.22
CA LEU A 101 -5.31 2.79 11.20
C LEU A 101 -3.92 3.05 11.77
N LYS A 102 -3.77 3.99 12.70
CA LYS A 102 -2.49 4.20 13.42
C LYS A 102 -2.07 2.94 14.18
N ARG A 103 -3.01 2.28 14.87
CA ARG A 103 -2.74 1.01 15.55
C ARG A 103 -2.35 -0.10 14.58
N TYR A 104 -2.98 -0.16 13.41
CA TYR A 104 -2.59 -1.09 12.36
C TYR A 104 -1.18 -0.79 11.84
N LEU A 105 -0.87 0.48 11.54
CA LEU A 105 0.43 0.92 11.04
C LEU A 105 1.55 0.62 12.04
N HIS A 106 1.31 0.81 13.33
CA HIS A 106 2.25 0.45 14.38
C HIS A 106 2.59 -1.06 14.35
N ARG A 107 1.56 -1.91 14.37
CA ARG A 107 1.74 -3.37 14.32
C ARG A 107 2.41 -3.84 13.04
N TYR A 108 2.09 -3.21 11.92
CA TYR A 108 2.76 -3.49 10.64
C TYR A 108 4.27 -3.20 10.71
N ARG A 109 4.65 -2.06 11.30
CA ARG A 109 6.07 -1.69 11.48
C ARG A 109 6.82 -2.64 12.41
N GLU A 110 6.18 -3.12 13.47
CA GLU A 110 6.76 -4.12 14.38
C GLU A 110 7.06 -5.42 13.63
N LEU A 111 6.07 -5.96 12.91
CA LEU A 111 6.22 -7.21 12.15
C LEU A 111 7.27 -7.11 11.04
N GLU A 112 7.34 -5.99 10.32
CA GLU A 112 8.37 -5.78 9.31
C GLU A 112 9.78 -5.62 9.94
N GLY A 113 9.87 -4.99 11.11
CA GLY A 113 11.10 -4.90 11.89
C GLY A 113 11.60 -6.27 12.37
N GLU A 114 10.69 -7.13 12.83
CA GLU A 114 11.00 -8.50 13.24
C GLU A 114 11.55 -9.33 12.07
N LYS A 115 10.92 -9.28 10.89
CA LYS A 115 11.41 -9.94 9.68
C LYS A 115 12.80 -9.45 9.27
N ALA A 116 13.04 -8.14 9.34
CA ALA A 116 14.34 -7.56 9.05
C ALA A 116 15.43 -8.03 10.03
N ASN A 117 15.08 -8.17 11.31
CA ASN A 117 15.99 -8.70 12.32
C ASN A 117 16.27 -10.19 12.13
N GLN A 118 15.24 -11.00 11.83
CA GLN A 118 15.40 -12.43 11.54
C GLN A 118 16.34 -12.67 10.35
N ASN A 119 16.17 -11.88 9.27
CA ASN A 119 17.06 -11.95 8.11
C ASN A 119 18.51 -11.60 8.46
N LYS A 120 18.75 -10.64 9.37
CA LYS A 120 20.11 -10.30 9.82
C LYS A 120 20.74 -11.43 10.63
N VAL A 121 19.97 -12.10 11.49
CA VAL A 121 20.42 -13.26 12.26
C VAL A 121 20.78 -14.42 11.31
N ASP A 122 19.95 -14.70 10.32
CA ASP A 122 20.21 -15.76 9.34
C ASP A 122 21.45 -15.48 8.49
N ILE A 123 21.69 -14.21 8.11
CA ILE A 123 22.91 -13.80 7.41
C ILE A 123 24.14 -13.92 8.32
N GLY A 124 24.03 -13.53 9.59
CA GLY A 124 25.10 -13.67 10.59
C GLY A 124 25.53 -15.12 10.76
N ASN A 125 24.57 -16.03 10.94
CA ASN A 125 24.83 -17.46 11.11
C ASN A 125 25.53 -18.08 9.88
N LYS A 126 25.11 -17.71 8.67
CA LYS A 126 25.76 -18.19 7.42
C LYS A 126 27.19 -17.69 7.27
N ASN A 127 27.47 -16.46 7.70
CA ASN A 127 28.82 -15.92 7.64
C ASN A 127 29.74 -16.64 8.65
N GLU A 128 29.25 -16.92 9.86
CA GLU A 128 30.00 -17.70 10.85
C GLU A 128 30.28 -19.14 10.40
N GLU A 129 29.32 -19.81 9.75
CA GLU A 129 29.55 -21.14 9.16
C GLU A 129 30.58 -21.09 8.04
N ARG A 130 30.54 -20.05 7.20
CA ARG A 130 31.49 -19.88 6.11
C ARG A 130 32.91 -19.65 6.64
N GLU A 131 33.08 -18.82 7.66
CA GLU A 131 34.37 -18.58 8.31
C GLU A 131 34.92 -19.84 8.98
N LYS A 132 34.07 -20.62 9.65
CA LYS A 132 34.46 -21.93 10.23
C LYS A 132 34.92 -22.90 9.15
N ASN A 133 34.21 -22.97 8.03
CA ASN A 133 34.56 -23.84 6.92
C ASN A 133 35.88 -23.41 6.24
N GLU A 134 36.09 -22.11 6.03
CA GLU A 134 37.38 -21.61 5.51
C GLU A 134 38.53 -21.88 6.48
N PHE A 135 38.32 -21.72 7.78
CA PHE A 135 39.32 -22.03 8.80
C PHE A 135 39.69 -23.52 8.82
N LEU A 136 38.70 -24.40 8.72
CA LEU A 136 38.92 -25.86 8.66
C LEU A 136 39.66 -26.27 7.38
N LEU A 137 39.28 -25.71 6.22
CA LEU A 137 39.98 -25.95 4.96
C LEU A 137 41.43 -25.45 5.01
N GLY A 138 41.67 -24.29 5.61
CA GLY A 138 43.03 -23.76 5.81
C GLY A 138 43.91 -24.63 6.70
N ARG A 139 43.33 -25.40 7.63
CA ARG A 139 44.07 -26.40 8.44
C ARG A 139 44.31 -27.72 7.70
N LEU A 140 43.38 -28.14 6.84
CA LEU A 140 43.46 -29.40 6.10
C LEU A 140 44.36 -29.31 4.86
N TYR A 141 44.45 -28.12 4.25
CA TYR A 141 45.13 -27.88 2.97
C TYR A 141 46.15 -26.74 3.05
N GLY A 142 46.53 -26.31 4.25
CA GLY A 142 47.66 -25.40 4.46
C GLY A 142 49.01 -26.08 4.14
N PRO A 143 50.09 -25.30 3.91
CA PRO A 143 51.37 -25.79 3.41
C PRO A 143 52.05 -26.84 4.32
#